data_AF-A0A427AB33-F1
#
_entry.id   AF-A0A427AB33-F1
#
_cell.length_a   1.000
_cell.length_b   1.000
_cell.length_c   1.000
_cell.angle_alpha   90.00
_cell.angle_beta   90.00
_cell.angle_gamma   90.00
#
_symmetry.space_group_name_H-M   'P 1'
#
loop_
_entity.id
_entity.type
_entity.pdbx_description
1 polymer ?
#
loop_
_entity_poly.entity_id
_entity_poly.type
_entity_poly.pdbx_seq_one_letter_code
_entity_poly.pdbx_strand_id
1 'polypeptide(L)' 'MLDALLAAEELPEEYWDRCQDILCHDCGKKGTSHFHWLYHKCGSCGSYNTRVIKTDAINCSTSDR' A
#
# COMPACT_ATOMS: atom_id res chain seq x y z
N MET A 1 13.63 -3.90 9.84
CA MET A 1 14.22 -2.71 10.48
C MET A 1 13.66 -1.41 9.88
N LEU A 2 13.37 -1.34 8.57
CA LEU A 2 12.67 -0.19 7.99
C LEU A 2 11.19 -0.10 8.38
N ASP A 3 10.48 -1.23 8.53
CA ASP A 3 9.05 -1.23 8.89
C ASP A 3 8.73 -0.54 10.23
N ALA A 4 9.64 -0.60 11.20
CA ALA A 4 9.41 -0.03 12.53
C ALA A 4 9.54 1.51 12.57
N LEU A 5 10.39 2.08 11.71
CA LEU A 5 10.50 3.53 11.56
C LEU A 5 9.36 4.07 10.68
N LEU A 6 8.93 3.28 9.69
CA LEU A 6 7.76 3.59 8.86
C LEU A 6 6.47 3.62 9.67
N ALA A 7 6.27 2.62 10.55
CA ALA A 7 5.11 2.52 11.43
C ALA A 7 5.09 3.59 12.54
N ALA A 8 6.24 4.22 12.82
CA ALA A 8 6.32 5.34 13.76
C ALA A 8 5.82 6.66 13.14
N GLU A 9 5.78 6.76 11.80
CA GLU A 9 4.99 7.80 11.13
C GLU A 9 3.55 7.30 11.03
N GLU A 10 2.85 7.50 12.14
CA GLU A 10 1.44 7.18 12.32
C GLU A 10 0.64 7.97 11.27
N LEU A 11 0.24 7.30 10.19
CA LEU A 11 -0.75 7.84 9.27
C LEU A 11 -2.01 8.17 10.10
N PRO A 12 -2.57 9.38 9.97
CA PRO A 12 -3.83 9.71 10.63
C PRO A 12 -4.88 8.66 10.25
N GLU A 13 -5.76 8.30 11.20
CA GLU A 13 -6.74 7.22 11.04
C GLU A 13 -7.59 7.36 9.76
N GLU A 14 -7.81 8.59 9.30
CA GLU A 14 -8.49 8.94 8.04
C GLU A 14 -7.80 8.41 6.76
N TYR A 15 -6.50 8.14 6.83
CA TYR A 15 -5.67 7.64 5.73
C TYR A 15 -5.30 6.17 5.86
N TRP A 16 -5.49 5.58 7.04
CA TRP A 16 -5.18 4.17 7.29
C TRP A 16 -6.02 3.25 6.39
N ASP A 17 -7.31 3.57 6.25
CA ASP A 17 -8.22 2.81 5.39
C ASP A 17 -8.03 3.14 3.91
N ARG A 18 -7.14 4.06 3.52
CA ARG A 18 -6.94 4.36 2.11
C ARG A 18 -6.05 3.31 1.47
N CYS A 19 -6.55 2.68 0.43
CA CYS A 19 -5.84 1.77 -0.44
C CYS A 19 -5.52 2.47 -1.76
N GLN A 20 -4.34 2.18 -2.30
CA GLN A 20 -3.92 2.62 -3.63
C GLN A 20 -3.57 1.41 -4.49
N ASP A 21 -3.95 1.48 -5.77
CA ASP A 21 -3.51 0.49 -6.74
C ASP A 21 -2.03 0.71 -7.03
N ILE A 22 -1.24 -0.35 -6.81
CA ILE A 22 0.17 -0.40 -7.08
C ILE A 22 0.49 -1.47 -8.12
N LEU A 23 1.51 -1.22 -8.93
CA LEU A 23 2.11 -2.20 -9.83
C LEU A 23 3.48 -2.56 -9.29
N CYS A 24 3.64 -3.83 -8.96
CA CYS A 24 4.91 -4.43 -8.57
C CYS A 24 5.84 -4.58 -9.77
N HIS A 25 7.06 -4.06 -9.69
CA HIS A 25 8.03 -4.17 -10.78
C HIS A 25 8.74 -5.54 -10.80
N ASP A 26 8.98 -6.15 -9.64
CA ASP A 26 9.66 -7.45 -9.58
C ASP A 26 8.77 -8.60 -10.04
N CYS A 27 7.49 -8.55 -9.65
CA CYS A 27 6.53 -9.60 -9.91
C CYS A 27 5.58 -9.28 -11.06
N GLY A 28 5.57 -8.05 -11.57
CA GLY A 28 4.70 -7.58 -12.65
C GLY A 28 3.21 -7.57 -12.32
N LYS A 29 2.83 -7.91 -11.07
CA LYS A 29 1.43 -8.00 -10.64
C LYS A 29 0.92 -6.65 -10.15
N LYS A 30 -0.34 -6.38 -10.45
CA LYS A 30 -1.09 -5.27 -9.86
C LYS A 30 -1.69 -5.75 -8.55
N GLY A 31 -1.67 -4.90 -7.53
CA GLY A 31 -2.31 -5.17 -6.25
C GLY A 31 -2.65 -3.88 -5.54
N THR A 32 -3.43 -3.97 -4.49
CA THR A 32 -3.75 -2.85 -3.62
C THR A 32 -2.81 -2.88 -2.43
N SER A 33 -2.25 -1.73 -2.08
CA SER A 33 -1.48 -1.54 -0.86
C SER A 33 -2.10 -0.41 -0.07
N HIS A 34 -2.02 -0.50 1.27
CA HIS A 34 -2.33 0.64 2.11
C HIS A 34 -1.51 1.86 1.69
N PHE A 35 -2.15 3.01 1.77
CA PHE A 35 -1.54 4.29 1.52
C PHE A 35 -0.41 4.49 2.51
N HIS A 36 0.74 4.87 1.98
CA HIS A 36 1.90 5.16 2.77
C HIS A 36 2.68 6.25 2.05
N TRP A 37 3.14 7.24 2.80
CA TRP A 37 3.79 8.45 2.30
C TRP A 37 5.03 8.16 1.45
N LEU A 38 5.85 7.18 1.85
CA LEU A 38 7.07 6.83 1.13
C LEU A 38 7.10 5.47 0.40
N TYR A 39 6.42 4.42 0.89
CA TYR A 39 6.63 3.07 0.35
C TYR A 39 5.37 2.22 0.33
N HIS A 40 5.11 1.54 -0.79
CA HIS A 40 4.03 0.56 -0.88
C HIS A 40 4.57 -0.86 -0.99
N LYS A 41 4.13 -1.70 -0.07
CA LYS A 41 4.55 -3.10 -0.03
C LYS A 41 3.64 -3.94 -0.91
N CYS A 42 4.23 -4.71 -1.81
CA CYS A 42 3.48 -5.66 -2.62
C CYS A 42 2.96 -6.81 -1.74
N GLY A 43 1.64 -6.98 -1.65
CA GLY A 43 1.04 -8.12 -0.97
C GLY A 43 1.34 -9.49 -1.61
N SER A 44 1.78 -9.52 -2.88
CA SER A 44 2.06 -10.79 -3.58
C SER A 44 3.47 -11.33 -3.39
N CYS A 45 4.48 -10.47 -3.30
CA CYS A 45 5.89 -10.89 -3.21
C CYS A 45 6.65 -10.22 -2.06
N GLY A 46 6.03 -9.27 -1.35
CA GLY A 46 6.67 -8.51 -0.27
C GLY A 46 7.67 -7.45 -0.74
N SER A 47 7.87 -7.26 -2.05
CA SER A 47 8.75 -6.22 -2.58
C SER A 47 8.17 -4.83 -2.37
N TYR A 48 9.04 -3.85 -2.13
CA TYR A 48 8.70 -2.43 -2.05
C TYR A 48 8.95 -1.69 -3.37
N ASN A 49 9.50 -2.36 -4.38
CA ASN A 49 9.68 -1.80 -5.72
C ASN A 49 8.35 -1.87 -6.49
N THR A 50 7.40 -1.08 -6.02
CA THR A 50 6.07 -0.94 -6.59
C THR A 50 5.82 0.53 -6.93
N ARG A 51 5.00 0.78 -7.95
CA ARG A 51 4.61 2.13 -8.34
C ARG A 51 3.10 2.30 -8.18
N VAL A 52 2.66 3.45 -7.69
CA VAL A 52 1.23 3.79 -7.67
C VAL A 52 0.75 3.99 -9.10
N ILE A 53 -0.29 3.25 -9.49
CA ILE A 53 -0.92 3.33 -10.81
C ILE A 53 -2.31 3.98 -10.75
N LYS A 54 -2.96 3.98 -9.58
CA LYS A 54 -4.16 4.80 -9.32
C LYS A 54 -4.14 5.32 -7.88
N THR A 55 -4.39 6.62 -7.76
CA THR A 55 -4.49 7.36 -6.50
C THR A 55 -5.95 7.67 -6.16
N ASP A 56 -6.91 7.04 -6.84
CA ASP A 56 -8.30 7.12 -6.38
C ASP A 56 -8.34 6.38 -5.04
N ALA A 57 -8.54 7.12 -3.96
CA ALA A 57 -8.34 6.63 -2.62
C ALA A 57 -9.49 5.67 -2.27
N ILE A 58 -9.35 4.41 -2.68
CA ILE A 58 -10.31 3.35 -2.43
C ILE A 58 -10.24 3.09 -0.92
N ASN A 59 -11.34 3.28 -0.20
CA ASN A 59 -11.40 2.78 1.16
C ASN A 59 -11.22 1.27 1.10
N CYS A 60 -10.27 0.75 1.87
CA CYS A 60 -10.00 -0.66 2.09
C CYS A 60 -11.10 -1.29 2.93
N SER A 61 -12.35 -0.93 2.62
CA SER A 61 -13.51 -1.66 3.07
C SER A 61 -13.38 -3.05 2.50
N THR A 62 -13.01 -3.97 3.37
CA THR A 62 -13.02 -5.41 3.22
C THR A 62 -14.34 -5.85 2.59
N SER A 63 -14.42 -5.84 1.27
CA SER A 63 -15.47 -6.53 0.54
C SER A 63 -14.92 -7.89 0.22
N ASP A 64 -15.06 -8.84 1.15
CA ASP A 64 -15.93 -10.00 0.94
C ASP A 64 -15.92 -10.90 2.18
N ARG A 65 -17.13 -11.09 2.73
CA ARG A 65 -17.72 -12.29 3.35
C ARG A 65 -16.83 -13.39 3.94
#